data_AF-A0A7K0Y6H6-F1
#
_entry.id   AF-A0A7K0Y6H6-F1
#
_cell.length_a   1.000
_cell.length_b   1.000
_cell.length_c   1.000
_cell.angle_alpha   90.00
_cell.angle_beta   90.00
_cell.angle_gamma   90.00
#
_symmetry.space_group_name_H-M   'P 1'
#
loop_
_entity.id
_entity.type
_entity.pdbx_description
1 polymer ?
#
loop_
_entity_poly.entity_id
_entity_poly.type
_entity_poly.pdbx_seq_one_letter_code
_entity_poly.pdbx_strand_id
1 'polypeptide(L)'
;MLAEQVDDSLVTIASRCISIHFGPLDNSVISSILQNEGVAADVADAAAKSSHGSLTRGRLLANDKQLAHRRDFFANIPRRIDGTGATVAAIVEQILGLIDDSTEPLTQRHEQEAADIEKTLVLMGVKRGGKKQLEDKHKREIRRHRTDELRAGLTEVAGVYRDELVRNAHLLHPDAYTTAISRLHEAMRRLGLNVNEAILLRDLIWSLPSPAADAALQFVLAENAE
;
A
#
# COMPACT_ATOMS: atom_id res chain seq x y z
N MET A 1 10.63 6.17 -25.44
CA MET A 1 10.91 6.74 -24.10
C MET A 1 9.90 6.13 -23.15
N LEU A 2 10.33 5.61 -21.99
CA LEU A 2 9.41 5.14 -20.95
C LEU A 2 9.16 6.32 -20.01
N ALA A 3 7.89 6.72 -19.88
CA ALA A 3 7.45 7.76 -18.97
C ALA A 3 6.35 7.18 -18.08
N GLU A 4 6.47 7.39 -16.77
CA GLU A 4 5.53 6.85 -15.78
C GLU A 4 4.23 7.66 -15.73
N GLN A 5 4.30 8.95 -16.09
CA GLN A 5 3.17 9.82 -16.33
C GLN A 5 3.52 10.79 -17.47
N VAL A 6 2.56 11.10 -18.33
CA VAL A 6 2.69 12.19 -19.30
C VAL A 6 2.17 13.45 -18.63
N ASP A 7 3.07 14.32 -18.21
CA ASP A 7 2.74 15.64 -17.68
C ASP A 7 2.65 16.69 -18.80
N ASP A 8 2.14 17.89 -18.49
CA ASP A 8 1.95 18.96 -19.47
C ASP A 8 3.27 19.37 -20.15
N SER A 9 4.41 19.14 -19.50
CA SER A 9 5.73 19.41 -20.06
C SER A 9 6.10 18.49 -21.23
N LEU A 10 5.48 17.30 -21.29
CA LEU A 10 5.72 16.27 -22.30
C LEU A 10 4.70 16.29 -23.46
N VAL A 11 3.72 17.20 -23.46
CA VAL A 11 2.64 17.27 -24.46
C VAL A 11 3.17 17.40 -25.89
N THR A 12 4.21 18.20 -26.11
CA THR A 12 4.80 18.39 -27.44
C THR A 12 5.45 17.11 -27.98
N ILE A 13 6.05 16.30 -27.10
CA ILE A 13 6.62 14.99 -27.46
C ILE A 13 5.49 13.97 -27.67
N ALA A 14 4.53 13.92 -26.76
CA ALA A 14 3.38 13.02 -26.83
C ALA A 14 2.59 13.19 -28.13
N SER A 15 2.42 14.44 -28.62
CA SER A 15 1.71 14.71 -29.89
C SER A 15 2.36 14.11 -31.14
N ARG A 16 3.66 13.76 -31.08
CA ARG A 16 4.45 13.25 -32.21
C ARG A 16 4.86 11.78 -32.03
N CYS A 17 4.40 11.13 -30.97
CA CYS A 17 4.73 9.74 -30.64
C CYS A 17 3.46 8.91 -30.48
N ILE A 18 3.58 7.60 -30.67
CA ILE A 18 2.51 6.66 -30.30
C ILE A 18 2.63 6.31 -28.82
N SER A 19 1.59 6.56 -28.05
CA SER A 19 1.54 6.21 -26.63
C SER A 19 1.04 4.78 -26.47
N ILE A 20 1.89 3.90 -25.93
CA ILE A 20 1.52 2.53 -25.56
C ILE A 20 1.38 2.49 -24.05
N HIS A 21 0.16 2.25 -23.57
CA HIS A 21 -0.10 2.09 -22.14
C HIS A 21 0.11 0.65 -21.72
N PHE A 22 1.04 0.43 -20.79
CA PHE A 22 1.22 -0.85 -20.14
C PHE A 22 0.28 -0.91 -18.93
N GLY A 23 -0.68 -1.84 -18.97
CA GLY A 23 -1.57 -2.11 -17.83
C GLY A 23 -0.84 -2.89 -16.71
N PRO A 24 -1.46 -2.99 -15.52
CA PRO A 24 -0.99 -3.87 -14.47
C PRO A 24 -0.95 -5.32 -14.97
N LEU A 25 0.06 -6.09 -14.55
CA LEU A 25 0.11 -7.52 -14.84
C LEU A 25 -0.91 -8.28 -13.99
N ASP A 26 -1.43 -9.37 -14.54
CA ASP A 26 -2.28 -10.30 -13.77
C ASP A 26 -1.49 -10.96 -12.65
N ASN A 27 -2.15 -11.18 -11.51
CA ASN A 27 -1.53 -11.83 -10.34
C ASN A 27 -1.00 -13.24 -10.68
N SER A 28 -1.67 -13.98 -11.57
CA SER A 28 -1.23 -15.30 -12.01
C SER A 28 0.11 -15.25 -12.77
N VAL A 29 0.30 -14.22 -13.59
CA VAL A 29 1.54 -14.00 -14.35
C VAL A 29 2.68 -13.67 -13.39
N ILE A 30 2.45 -12.76 -12.44
CA ILE A 30 3.47 -12.40 -11.45
C ILE A 30 3.85 -13.60 -10.58
N SER A 31 2.86 -14.34 -10.07
CA SER A 31 3.11 -15.54 -9.26
C SER A 31 3.92 -16.59 -10.04
N SER A 32 3.56 -16.85 -11.30
CA SER A 32 4.30 -17.79 -12.15
C SER A 32 5.75 -17.38 -12.37
N ILE A 33 6.01 -16.09 -12.60
CA ILE A 33 7.38 -15.57 -12.76
C ILE A 33 8.17 -15.74 -11.45
N LEU A 34 7.59 -15.40 -10.30
CA LEU A 34 8.25 -15.54 -9.01
C LEU A 34 8.56 -17.01 -8.68
N GLN A 35 7.66 -17.94 -9.01
CA GLN A 35 7.89 -19.38 -8.84
C GLN A 35 9.04 -19.87 -9.74
N ASN A 36 9.11 -19.39 -10.98
CA ASN A 36 10.24 -19.69 -11.88
C ASN A 36 11.58 -19.11 -11.37
N GLU A 37 11.53 -18.04 -10.57
CA GLU A 37 12.70 -17.46 -9.88
C GLU A 37 13.07 -18.21 -8.58
N GLY A 38 12.32 -19.27 -8.22
CA GLY A 38 12.59 -20.14 -7.06
C GLY A 38 11.84 -19.77 -5.79
N VAL A 39 10.85 -18.86 -5.86
CA VAL A 39 9.98 -18.52 -4.72
C VAL A 39 8.94 -19.61 -4.49
N ALA A 40 8.69 -19.98 -3.23
CA ALA A 40 7.64 -20.93 -2.88
C ALA A 40 6.25 -20.44 -3.35
N ALA A 41 5.38 -21.35 -3.78
CA ALA A 41 4.12 -21.00 -4.45
C ALA A 41 3.18 -20.14 -3.57
N ASP A 42 3.10 -20.42 -2.28
CA ASP A 42 2.32 -19.66 -1.30
C ASP A 42 2.84 -18.22 -1.13
N VAL A 43 4.16 -18.05 -1.03
CA VAL A 43 4.82 -16.74 -0.95
C VAL A 43 4.67 -15.97 -2.26
N ALA A 44 4.81 -16.64 -3.41
CA ALA A 44 4.65 -16.05 -4.73
C ALA A 44 3.22 -15.53 -4.95
N ASP A 45 2.21 -16.31 -4.55
CA ASP A 45 0.80 -15.90 -4.63
C ASP A 45 0.47 -14.73 -3.70
N ALA A 46 1.00 -14.75 -2.47
CA ALA A 46 0.84 -13.65 -1.53
C ALA A 46 1.49 -12.35 -2.05
N ALA A 47 2.74 -12.45 -2.51
CA ALA A 47 3.46 -11.32 -3.07
C ALA A 47 2.78 -10.78 -4.34
N ALA A 48 2.29 -11.65 -5.23
CA ALA A 48 1.57 -11.26 -6.42
C ALA A 48 0.29 -10.47 -6.10
N LYS A 49 -0.53 -10.96 -5.16
CA LYS A 49 -1.76 -10.26 -4.72
C LYS A 49 -1.47 -8.87 -4.15
N SER A 50 -0.36 -8.70 -3.43
CA SER A 50 0.05 -7.42 -2.83
C SER A 50 0.90 -6.53 -3.76
N SER A 51 1.26 -7.03 -4.96
CA SER A 51 2.11 -6.32 -5.92
C SER A 51 1.37 -5.28 -6.76
N HIS A 52 0.03 -5.30 -6.77
CA HIS A 52 -0.83 -4.44 -7.59
C HIS A 52 -0.40 -4.39 -9.07
N GLY A 53 0.00 -5.54 -9.62
CA GLY A 53 0.40 -5.67 -11.02
C GLY A 53 1.83 -5.24 -11.37
N SER A 54 2.64 -4.88 -10.37
CA SER A 54 4.06 -4.53 -10.54
C SER A 54 4.96 -5.71 -10.23
N LEU A 55 5.60 -6.29 -11.25
CA LEU A 55 6.57 -7.39 -11.06
C LEU A 55 7.74 -6.99 -10.15
N THR A 56 8.26 -5.77 -10.31
CA THR A 56 9.34 -5.25 -9.45
C THR A 56 8.94 -5.24 -7.98
N ARG A 57 7.70 -4.81 -7.69
CA ARG A 57 7.15 -4.85 -6.33
C ARG A 57 6.92 -6.29 -5.87
N GLY A 58 6.40 -7.17 -6.74
CA GLY A 58 6.25 -8.60 -6.44
C GLY A 58 7.56 -9.25 -5.99
N ARG A 59 8.68 -8.97 -6.66
CA ARG A 59 10.01 -9.47 -6.27
C ARG A 59 10.50 -8.92 -4.93
N LEU A 60 10.20 -7.66 -4.64
CA LEU A 60 10.52 -7.06 -3.34
C LEU A 60 9.72 -7.76 -2.23
N LEU A 61 8.42 -7.91 -2.43
CA LEU A 61 7.49 -8.51 -1.48
C LEU A 61 7.74 -10.01 -1.26
N ALA A 62 8.19 -10.74 -2.28
CA ALA A 62 8.54 -12.15 -2.16
C ALA A 62 9.70 -12.40 -1.17
N ASN A 63 10.55 -11.40 -0.95
CA ASN A 63 11.66 -11.47 0.01
C ASN A 63 11.30 -10.88 1.38
N ASP A 64 10.10 -10.31 1.52
CA ASP A 64 9.67 -9.63 2.73
C ASP A 64 8.95 -10.59 3.68
N LYS A 65 9.66 -11.00 4.73
CA LYS A 65 9.13 -11.91 5.76
C LYS A 65 8.04 -11.27 6.62
N GLN A 66 7.97 -9.95 6.69
CA GLN A 66 7.00 -9.20 7.49
C GLN A 66 5.72 -8.88 6.71
N LEU A 67 5.65 -9.20 5.41
CA LEU A 67 4.47 -8.93 4.58
C LEU A 67 3.19 -9.53 5.18
N ALA A 68 3.23 -10.79 5.59
CA ALA A 68 2.08 -11.46 6.19
C ALA A 68 1.62 -10.74 7.47
N HIS A 69 2.57 -10.42 8.37
CA HIS A 69 2.30 -9.68 9.59
C HIS A 69 1.68 -8.31 9.33
N ARG A 70 2.18 -7.55 8.35
CA ARG A 70 1.59 -6.26 7.97
C ARG A 70 0.16 -6.43 7.45
N ARG A 71 -0.09 -7.40 6.57
CA ARG A 71 -1.44 -7.66 6.04
C ARG A 71 -2.42 -8.03 7.16
N ASP A 72 -2.01 -8.92 8.06
CA ASP A 72 -2.81 -9.32 9.21
C ASP A 72 -3.08 -8.15 10.15
N PHE A 73 -2.08 -7.28 10.36
CA PHE A 73 -2.26 -6.06 11.14
C PHE A 73 -3.36 -5.17 10.54
N PHE A 74 -3.29 -4.89 9.23
CA PHE A 74 -4.28 -4.06 8.54
C PHE A 74 -5.68 -4.71 8.56
N ALA A 75 -5.77 -6.01 8.28
CA ALA A 75 -7.03 -6.74 8.34
C ALA A 75 -7.66 -6.73 9.74
N ASN A 76 -6.87 -6.62 10.80
CA ASN A 76 -7.38 -6.53 12.17
C ASN A 76 -7.78 -5.11 12.60
N ILE A 77 -7.49 -4.07 11.83
CA ILE A 77 -7.83 -2.67 12.20
C ILE A 77 -9.32 -2.50 12.50
N PRO A 78 -10.28 -2.93 11.65
CA PRO A 78 -11.70 -2.74 11.92
C PRO A 78 -12.15 -3.26 13.29
N ARG A 79 -11.57 -4.37 13.74
CA ARG A 79 -11.90 -5.02 15.03
C ARG A 79 -11.32 -4.29 16.24
N ARG A 80 -10.31 -3.44 16.04
CA ARG A 80 -9.63 -2.69 17.11
C ARG A 80 -10.25 -1.32 17.35
N ILE A 81 -11.01 -0.80 16.39
CA ILE A 81 -11.61 0.53 16.51
C ILE A 81 -12.73 0.47 17.55
N ASP A 82 -12.64 1.36 18.55
CA ASP A 82 -13.59 1.47 19.66
C ASP A 82 -14.27 2.85 19.71
N GLY A 83 -14.01 3.71 18.72
CA GLY A 83 -14.52 5.08 18.67
C GLY A 83 -13.74 6.09 19.52
N THR A 84 -12.62 5.70 20.12
CA THR A 84 -11.77 6.61 20.92
C THR A 84 -10.58 7.15 20.14
N GLY A 85 -10.25 8.42 20.36
CA GLY A 85 -9.12 9.07 19.67
C GLY A 85 -7.76 8.49 20.07
N ALA A 86 -7.65 7.95 21.29
CA ALA A 86 -6.43 7.30 21.78
C ALA A 86 -6.13 6.01 20.98
N THR A 87 -7.14 5.17 20.76
CA THR A 87 -7.01 3.96 19.96
C THR A 87 -6.67 4.28 18.51
N VAL A 88 -7.30 5.32 17.92
CA VAL A 88 -6.96 5.79 16.57
C VAL A 88 -5.50 6.25 16.49
N ALA A 89 -5.03 7.07 17.43
CA ALA A 89 -3.65 7.55 17.44
C ALA A 89 -2.64 6.38 17.52
N ALA A 90 -2.90 5.41 18.39
CA ALA A 90 -2.05 4.23 18.56
C ALA A 90 -2.02 3.34 17.31
N ILE A 91 -3.16 3.15 16.64
CA ILE A 91 -3.23 2.39 15.37
C ILE A 91 -2.41 3.11 14.30
N VAL A 92 -2.57 4.42 14.15
CA VAL A 92 -1.84 5.20 13.13
C VAL A 92 -0.33 5.16 13.36
N GLU A 93 0.12 5.29 14.61
CA GLU A 93 1.53 5.17 14.96
C GLU A 93 2.10 3.80 14.59
N GLN A 94 1.38 2.73 14.90
CA GLN A 94 1.77 1.37 14.52
C GLN A 94 1.78 1.17 12.99
N ILE A 95 0.81 1.73 12.26
CA ILE A 95 0.83 1.70 10.78
C ILE A 95 2.11 2.35 10.26
N LEU A 96 2.41 3.56 10.71
CA LEU A 96 3.58 4.30 10.22
C LEU A 96 4.89 3.55 10.53
N GLY A 97 5.01 2.98 11.73
CA GLY A 97 6.17 2.14 12.09
C GLY A 97 6.32 0.92 11.17
N LEU A 98 5.24 0.19 10.90
CA LEU A 98 5.28 -0.96 9.98
C LEU A 98 5.66 -0.56 8.54
N ILE A 99 5.25 0.63 8.10
CA ILE A 99 5.60 1.17 6.79
C ILE A 99 7.07 1.59 6.77
N ASP A 100 7.58 2.22 7.82
CA ASP A 100 8.98 2.57 7.97
C ASP A 100 9.87 1.32 7.87
N ASP A 101 9.54 0.27 8.63
CA ASP A 101 10.25 -1.03 8.60
C ASP A 101 10.25 -1.65 7.19
N SER A 102 9.12 -1.55 6.48
CA SER A 102 9.01 -2.09 5.11
C SER A 102 9.93 -1.38 4.09
N THR A 103 10.36 -0.14 4.38
CA THR A 103 11.26 0.62 3.50
C THR A 103 12.73 0.33 3.76
N GLU A 104 13.08 -0.34 4.85
CA GLU A 104 14.46 -0.64 5.22
C GLU A 104 15.20 -1.48 4.14
N PRO A 105 14.63 -2.59 3.61
CA PRO A 105 15.32 -3.38 2.59
C PRO A 105 15.56 -2.62 1.29
N LEU A 106 14.66 -1.69 0.95
CA LEU A 106 14.82 -0.84 -0.23
C LEU A 106 15.93 0.20 -0.01
N THR A 107 15.97 0.80 1.17
CA THR A 107 17.02 1.76 1.58
C THR A 107 18.40 1.10 1.55
N GLN A 108 18.54 -0.12 2.07
CA GLN A 108 19.81 -0.86 2.03
C GLN A 108 20.29 -1.12 0.58
N ARG A 109 19.36 -1.42 -0.35
CA ARG A 109 19.71 -1.56 -1.78
C ARG A 109 20.15 -0.23 -2.40
N HIS A 110 19.49 0.87 -2.04
CA HIS A 110 19.88 2.22 -2.50
C HIS A 110 21.28 2.61 -2.03
N GLU A 111 21.63 2.28 -0.79
CA GLU A 111 22.98 2.49 -0.24
C GLU A 111 24.04 1.71 -1.01
N GLN A 112 23.76 0.44 -1.35
CA GLN A 112 24.65 -0.39 -2.17
C GLN A 112 24.80 0.18 -3.59
N GLU A 113 23.70 0.57 -4.25
CA GLU A 113 23.72 1.19 -5.58
C GLU A 113 24.54 2.49 -5.57
N ALA A 114 24.38 3.32 -4.54
CA ALA A 114 25.16 4.55 -4.37
C ALA A 114 26.66 4.26 -4.21
N ALA A 115 27.03 3.26 -3.40
CA ALA A 115 28.42 2.86 -3.20
C ALA A 115 29.07 2.32 -4.49
N ASP A 116 28.33 1.53 -5.28
CA ASP A 116 28.86 0.95 -6.52
C ASP A 116 29.01 1.99 -7.64
N ILE A 117 28.07 2.93 -7.73
CA ILE A 117 28.19 4.09 -8.62
C ILE A 117 29.38 4.95 -8.22
N GLU A 118 29.59 5.19 -6.92
CA GLU A 118 30.74 5.94 -6.43
C GLU A 118 32.07 5.27 -6.78
N LYS A 119 32.21 3.95 -6.58
CA LYS A 119 33.39 3.18 -7.03
C LYS A 119 33.63 3.34 -8.53
N THR A 120 32.57 3.23 -9.33
CA THR A 120 32.64 3.35 -10.79
C THR A 120 33.08 4.75 -11.22
N LEU A 121 32.55 5.80 -10.60
CA LEU A 121 32.93 7.20 -10.88
C LEU A 121 34.41 7.48 -10.53
N VAL A 122 34.90 6.92 -9.43
CA VAL A 122 36.31 7.02 -9.04
C VAL A 122 37.20 6.35 -10.09
N LEU A 123 36.85 5.15 -10.55
CA LEU A 123 37.59 4.44 -11.61
C LEU A 123 37.61 5.21 -12.94
N MET A 124 36.52 5.90 -13.27
CA MET A 124 36.39 6.70 -14.50
C MET A 124 36.98 8.12 -14.37
N GLY A 125 37.48 8.53 -13.20
CA GLY A 125 38.02 9.87 -12.97
C GLY A 125 36.97 11.00 -12.99
N VAL A 126 35.68 10.67 -12.94
CA VAL A 126 34.58 11.64 -13.01
C VAL A 126 34.15 12.05 -11.60
N LYS A 127 34.49 13.28 -11.18
CA LYS A 127 34.27 13.74 -9.79
C LYS A 127 32.80 14.02 -9.39
N ARG A 128 31.86 14.23 -10.33
CA ARG A 128 30.52 14.80 -10.01
C ARG A 128 29.36 14.34 -10.90
N GLY A 129 29.43 13.18 -11.55
CA GLY A 129 28.35 12.70 -12.40
C GLY A 129 27.17 12.13 -11.58
N GLY A 130 25.94 12.56 -11.85
CA GLY A 130 24.71 11.80 -11.54
C GLY A 130 24.23 11.67 -10.09
N LYS A 131 25.02 12.03 -9.06
CA LYS A 131 24.65 11.84 -7.63
C LYS A 131 23.27 12.41 -7.27
N LYS A 132 22.99 13.66 -7.67
CA LYS A 132 21.67 14.28 -7.41
C LYS A 132 20.51 13.56 -8.11
N GLN A 133 20.71 13.09 -9.34
CA GLN A 133 19.68 12.36 -10.08
C GLN A 133 19.37 11.01 -9.44
N LEU A 134 20.40 10.33 -8.92
CA LEU A 134 20.29 9.09 -8.17
C LEU A 134 19.54 9.31 -6.85
N GLU A 135 19.94 10.30 -6.05
CA GLU A 135 19.25 10.65 -4.81
C GLU A 135 17.78 11.00 -5.05
N ASP A 136 17.48 11.77 -6.10
CA ASP A 136 16.11 12.13 -6.47
C ASP A 136 15.32 10.88 -6.91
N LYS A 137 15.95 9.92 -7.60
CA LYS A 137 15.35 8.62 -7.97
C LYS A 137 15.05 7.80 -6.72
N HIS A 138 16.02 7.62 -5.81
CA HIS A 138 15.85 6.89 -4.56
C HIS A 138 14.72 7.48 -3.70
N LYS A 139 14.68 8.80 -3.55
CA LYS A 139 13.59 9.49 -2.83
C LYS A 139 12.22 9.25 -3.46
N ARG A 140 12.13 9.21 -4.79
CA ARG A 140 10.87 8.87 -5.49
C ARG A 140 10.47 7.42 -5.27
N GLU A 141 11.42 6.50 -5.35
CA GLU A 141 11.18 5.07 -5.12
C GLU A 141 10.71 4.79 -3.70
N ILE A 142 11.31 5.42 -2.69
CA ILE A 142 10.86 5.28 -1.29
C ILE A 142 9.43 5.81 -1.12
N ARG A 143 9.13 7.02 -1.62
CA ARG A 143 7.76 7.58 -1.53
C ARG A 143 6.73 6.69 -2.21
N ARG A 144 7.08 6.14 -3.37
CA ARG A 144 6.22 5.20 -4.09
C ARG A 144 6.02 3.92 -3.29
N HIS A 145 7.09 3.35 -2.75
CA HIS A 145 7.01 2.13 -1.94
C HIS A 145 6.07 2.31 -0.75
N ARG A 146 6.23 3.40 0.01
CA ARG A 146 5.34 3.75 1.13
C ARG A 146 3.88 3.87 0.70
N THR A 147 3.65 4.59 -0.40
CA THR A 147 2.30 4.79 -0.96
C THR A 147 1.66 3.46 -1.35
N ASP A 148 2.43 2.58 -1.99
CA ASP A 148 1.95 1.27 -2.44
C ASP A 148 1.67 0.34 -1.24
N GLU A 149 2.51 0.36 -0.19
CA GLU A 149 2.27 -0.38 1.06
C GLU A 149 1.00 0.11 1.78
N LEU A 150 0.81 1.43 1.88
CA LEU A 150 -0.40 2.00 2.48
C LEU A 150 -1.65 1.61 1.67
N ARG A 151 -1.59 1.65 0.33
CA ARG A 151 -2.70 1.20 -0.52
C ARG A 151 -2.99 -0.29 -0.36
N ALA A 152 -1.96 -1.13 -0.28
CA ALA A 152 -2.12 -2.55 -0.04
C ALA A 152 -2.81 -2.80 1.31
N GLY A 153 -2.35 -2.14 2.38
CA GLY A 153 -2.95 -2.23 3.70
C GLY A 153 -4.40 -1.75 3.74
N LEU A 154 -4.71 -0.59 3.15
CA LEU A 154 -6.08 -0.07 3.09
C LEU A 154 -7.01 -0.96 2.24
N THR A 155 -6.47 -1.69 1.27
CA THR A 155 -7.22 -2.70 0.51
C THR A 155 -7.63 -3.87 1.41
N GLU A 156 -6.77 -4.34 2.31
CA GLU A 156 -7.11 -5.37 3.30
C GLU A 156 -8.24 -4.90 4.24
N VAL A 157 -8.15 -3.66 4.73
CA VAL A 157 -9.20 -3.04 5.56
C VAL A 157 -10.54 -3.00 4.81
N ALA A 158 -10.53 -2.57 3.54
CA ALA A 158 -11.73 -2.53 2.71
C ALA A 158 -12.30 -3.93 2.43
N GLY A 159 -11.43 -4.94 2.30
CA GLY A 159 -11.81 -6.35 2.17
C GLY A 159 -12.59 -6.84 3.39
N VAL A 160 -12.15 -6.51 4.59
CA VAL A 160 -12.84 -6.89 5.83
C VAL A 160 -14.24 -6.27 5.90
N TYR A 161 -14.39 -4.98 5.60
CA TYR A 161 -15.73 -4.36 5.56
C TYR A 161 -16.64 -4.98 4.49
N ARG A 162 -16.10 -5.36 3.34
CA ARG A 162 -16.85 -6.08 2.30
C ARG A 162 -17.29 -7.46 2.79
N ASP A 163 -16.40 -8.19 3.44
CA ASP A 163 -16.70 -9.52 3.95
C ASP A 163 -17.76 -9.47 5.05
N GLU A 164 -17.73 -8.47 5.94
CA GLU A 164 -18.76 -8.25 6.95
C GLU A 164 -20.13 -7.96 6.31
N LEU A 165 -20.18 -7.15 5.24
CA LEU A 165 -21.41 -6.90 4.49
C LEU A 165 -22.00 -8.17 3.85
N VAL A 166 -21.14 -9.07 3.38
CA VAL A 166 -21.58 -10.35 2.77
C VAL A 166 -22.00 -11.36 3.83
N ARG A 167 -21.28 -11.44 4.96
CA ARG A 167 -21.54 -12.40 6.03
C ARG A 167 -22.79 -12.04 6.85
N ASN A 168 -23.03 -10.75 7.08
CA ASN A 168 -24.09 -10.28 7.96
C ASN A 168 -25.24 -9.64 7.17
N ALA A 169 -26.23 -10.45 6.79
CA ALA A 169 -27.42 -9.96 6.07
C ALA A 169 -28.31 -9.00 6.89
N HIS A 170 -28.13 -8.95 8.23
CA HIS A 170 -28.94 -8.17 9.16
C HIS A 170 -28.21 -7.00 9.81
N LEU A 171 -27.13 -6.49 9.20
CA LEU A 171 -26.44 -5.29 9.70
C LEU A 171 -27.44 -4.17 9.94
N LEU A 172 -27.37 -3.52 11.11
CA LEU A 172 -28.22 -2.37 11.44
C LEU A 172 -27.98 -1.19 10.49
N HIS A 173 -26.73 -1.03 10.05
CA HIS A 173 -26.28 0.12 9.26
C HIS A 173 -25.39 -0.29 8.07
N PRO A 174 -25.93 -0.99 7.06
CA PRO A 174 -25.15 -1.42 5.89
C PRO A 174 -24.54 -0.22 5.13
N ASP A 175 -25.23 0.92 5.12
CA ASP A 175 -24.78 2.16 4.48
C ASP A 175 -23.50 2.74 5.12
N ALA A 176 -23.26 2.48 6.41
CA ALA A 176 -22.04 2.92 7.07
C ALA A 176 -20.81 2.17 6.53
N TYR A 177 -20.95 0.89 6.21
CA TYR A 177 -19.88 0.02 5.71
C TYR A 177 -19.57 0.34 4.24
N THR A 178 -20.60 0.57 3.42
CA THR A 178 -20.40 1.01 2.03
C THR A 178 -19.76 2.40 1.96
N THR A 179 -20.14 3.30 2.88
CA THR A 179 -19.50 4.60 3.06
C THR A 179 -18.04 4.46 3.50
N ALA A 180 -17.74 3.56 4.43
CA ALA A 180 -16.38 3.27 4.88
C ALA A 180 -15.48 2.79 3.73
N ILE A 181 -15.97 1.84 2.92
CA ILE A 181 -15.28 1.35 1.72
C ILE A 181 -15.02 2.49 0.73
N SER A 182 -15.98 3.38 0.54
CA SER A 182 -15.83 4.55 -0.35
C SER A 182 -14.76 5.52 0.16
N ARG A 183 -14.71 5.78 1.48
CA ARG A 183 -13.70 6.61 2.13
C ARG A 183 -12.29 5.98 2.05
N LEU A 184 -12.18 4.67 2.19
CA LEU A 184 -10.92 3.93 2.02
C LEU A 184 -10.38 4.11 0.59
N HIS A 185 -11.23 3.93 -0.42
CA HIS A 185 -10.83 4.16 -1.82
C HIS A 185 -10.43 5.61 -2.07
N GLU A 186 -11.15 6.58 -1.49
CA GLU A 186 -10.78 7.99 -1.60
C GLU A 186 -9.43 8.29 -0.96
N ALA A 187 -9.16 7.77 0.24
CA ALA A 187 -7.87 7.91 0.89
C ALA A 187 -6.73 7.31 0.03
N MET A 188 -6.95 6.13 -0.57
CA MET A 188 -5.98 5.52 -1.48
C MET A 188 -5.66 6.37 -2.73
N ARG A 189 -6.66 7.11 -3.26
CA ARG A 189 -6.44 8.09 -4.32
C ARG A 189 -5.60 9.26 -3.82
N ARG A 190 -5.96 9.83 -2.66
CA ARG A 190 -5.28 10.99 -2.06
C ARG A 190 -3.82 10.73 -1.70
N LEU A 191 -3.44 9.49 -1.38
CA LEU A 191 -2.03 9.12 -1.14
C LEU A 191 -1.11 9.45 -2.33
N GLY A 192 -1.64 9.49 -3.56
CA GLY A 192 -0.87 9.90 -4.74
C GLY A 192 -0.53 11.39 -4.81
N LEU A 193 -1.10 12.24 -3.94
CA LEU A 193 -0.99 13.69 -3.99
C LEU A 193 0.03 14.26 -2.98
N ASN A 194 0.99 13.47 -2.50
CA ASN A 194 1.97 13.85 -1.48
C ASN A 194 1.32 14.43 -0.20
N VAL A 195 0.25 13.80 0.27
CA VAL A 195 -0.44 14.18 1.49
C VAL A 195 0.34 13.77 2.74
N ASN A 196 0.09 14.45 3.86
CA ASN A 196 0.61 14.02 5.16
C ASN A 196 -0.11 12.72 5.59
N GLU A 197 0.60 11.60 5.52
CA GLU A 197 0.10 10.25 5.81
C GLU A 197 -0.54 10.17 7.19
N ALA A 198 0.09 10.75 8.22
CA ALA A 198 -0.41 10.68 9.59
C ALA A 198 -1.76 11.39 9.76
N ILE A 199 -1.93 12.56 9.15
CA ILE A 199 -3.19 13.32 9.23
C ILE A 199 -4.29 12.58 8.45
N LEU A 200 -3.98 12.12 7.24
CA LEU A 200 -4.92 11.36 6.41
C LEU A 200 -5.41 10.11 7.14
N LEU A 201 -4.50 9.32 7.72
CA LEU A 201 -4.84 8.07 8.40
C LEU A 201 -5.65 8.31 9.67
N ARG A 202 -5.35 9.35 10.45
CA ARG A 202 -6.14 9.70 11.64
C ARG A 202 -7.58 10.04 11.29
N ASP A 203 -7.78 10.93 10.31
CA ASP A 203 -9.11 11.30 9.82
C ASP A 203 -9.88 10.10 9.26
N LEU A 204 -9.21 9.29 8.44
CA LEU A 204 -9.78 8.10 7.86
C LEU A 204 -10.24 7.12 8.94
N ILE A 205 -9.33 6.67 9.80
CA ILE A 205 -9.60 5.64 10.81
C ILE A 205 -10.62 6.11 11.84
N TRP A 206 -10.58 7.38 12.25
CA TRP A 206 -11.61 7.97 13.11
C TRP A 206 -13.01 7.86 12.51
N SER A 207 -13.13 7.91 11.18
CA SER A 207 -14.41 7.88 10.50
C SER A 207 -14.93 6.48 10.14
N LEU A 208 -14.16 5.44 10.43
CA LEU A 208 -14.56 4.07 10.11
C LEU A 208 -15.50 3.50 11.21
N PRO A 209 -16.55 2.75 10.83
CA PRO A 209 -17.43 2.11 11.80
C PRO A 209 -16.73 0.95 12.51
N SER A 210 -17.10 0.70 13.76
CA SER A 210 -16.63 -0.43 14.56
C SER A 210 -17.61 -1.61 14.45
N PRO A 211 -17.23 -2.73 13.82
CA PRO A 211 -18.08 -3.91 13.75
C PRO A 211 -18.39 -4.51 15.12
N ALA A 212 -17.47 -4.37 16.09
CA ALA A 212 -17.69 -4.85 17.45
C ALA A 212 -18.77 -4.04 18.17
N ALA A 213 -18.77 -2.71 18.00
CA ALA A 213 -19.80 -1.85 18.57
C ALA A 213 -21.18 -2.13 17.94
N ASP A 214 -21.24 -2.32 16.62
CA ASP A 214 -22.48 -2.65 15.93
C ASP A 214 -23.06 -4.00 16.36
N ALA A 215 -22.20 -5.02 16.53
CA ALA A 215 -22.62 -6.34 17.00
C ALA A 215 -23.14 -6.29 18.45
N ALA A 216 -22.52 -5.49 19.32
CA ALA A 216 -23.00 -5.30 20.69
C ALA A 216 -24.38 -4.61 20.72
N LEU A 217 -24.60 -3.60 19.87
CA LEU A 217 -25.90 -2.93 19.73
C LEU A 217 -26.98 -3.88 19.21
N GLN A 218 -26.66 -4.75 18.24
CA GLN A 218 -27.58 -5.78 17.76
C GLN A 218 -28.01 -6.74 18.87
N PHE A 219 -27.07 -7.21 19.68
CA PHE A 219 -27.37 -8.12 20.80
C PHE A 219 -28.32 -7.47 21.81
N VAL A 220 -28.03 -6.22 22.21
CA VAL A 220 -28.88 -5.47 23.15
C VAL A 220 -30.28 -5.23 22.57
N LEU A 221 -30.39 -4.91 21.28
CA LEU A 221 -31.71 -4.70 20.65
C LEU A 221 -32.51 -6.01 20.53
N ALA A 222 -31.85 -7.15 20.33
CA ALA A 222 -32.51 -8.46 20.31
C ALA A 222 -33.01 -8.87 21.71
N GLU A 223 -32.21 -8.64 22.75
CA GLU A 223 -32.55 -8.98 24.14
C GLU A 223 -33.69 -8.12 24.70
N ASN A 224 -33.86 -6.88 24.20
CA ASN A 224 -34.97 -6.00 24.58
C ASN A 224 -36.26 -6.24 23.76
N ALA A 225 -36.22 -7.11 22.75
CA ALA A 225 -37.37 -7.43 21.89
C ALA A 225 -38.11 -8.72 22.31
N GLU A 226 -37.55 -9.50 23.24
CA GLU A 226 -38.19 -10.63 23.95
C GLU A 226 -38.82 -10.19 25.28
#